data_AF-A0A4D7BB53-F1
#
_entry.id   AF-A0A4D7BB53-F1
#
_cell.length_a   1.000
_cell.length_b   1.000
_cell.length_c   1.000
_cell.angle_alpha   90.00
_cell.angle_beta   90.00
_cell.angle_gamma   90.00
#
_symmetry.space_group_name_H-M   'P 1'
#
loop_
_entity.id
_entity.type
_entity.pdbx_description
1 polymer ?
#
loop_
_entity_poly.entity_id
_entity_poly.type
_entity_poly.pdbx_seq_one_letter_code
_entity_poly.pdbx_strand_id
1 'polypeptide(L)'
;MDSTMIGQECIDELADMVGMKAHVAEITERAMRGEIDFEPALRERVALLKGLPAAVVGDVIDKRITLTPGGRQLVRTMRANGAYTALVSGGFTLFTGPVHVMLGFDEHRSNLLRVEDGKFAGLVEEPILGREAKLAALVELRDRFGLAKAQTMAVGDGANDLAMIGEAGLGVAFRAKPKVAEAAAARIDHGDLTALLYAQGYRGSDFVA
;
A
#
# COMPACT_ATOMS: atom_id res chain seq x y z
N MET A 1 -0.44 0.29 0.26
CA MET A 1 -0.54 -0.05 1.69
C MET A 1 -0.65 1.23 2.48
N ASP A 2 0.42 2.02 2.47
CA ASP A 2 0.46 3.39 2.99
C ASP A 2 -0.69 4.20 2.40
N SER A 3 -1.25 5.11 3.20
CA SER A 3 -2.39 5.98 2.87
C SER A 3 -3.69 5.30 2.38
N THR A 4 -3.73 3.96 2.33
CA THR A 4 -4.89 3.15 1.93
C THR A 4 -5.30 2.18 3.04
N MET A 5 -4.47 1.19 3.35
CA MET A 5 -4.74 0.17 4.39
C MET A 5 -4.27 0.59 5.79
N ILE A 6 -3.36 1.56 5.84
CA ILE A 6 -2.91 2.23 7.06
C ILE A 6 -2.98 3.74 6.84
N GLY A 7 -3.09 4.51 7.92
CA GLY A 7 -3.23 5.97 7.85
C GLY A 7 -1.92 6.75 7.71
N GLN A 8 -0.77 6.07 7.78
CA GLN A 8 0.55 6.69 7.78
C GLN A 8 1.34 6.29 6.52
N GLU A 9 2.43 7.03 6.28
CA GLU A 9 3.50 6.66 5.37
C GLU A 9 4.65 6.05 6.19
N CYS A 10 4.91 4.75 6.04
CA CYS A 10 5.88 4.05 6.88
C CYS A 10 7.30 4.66 6.81
N ILE A 11 7.69 5.18 5.64
CA ILE A 11 8.99 5.81 5.45
C ILE A 11 9.12 7.15 6.19
N ASP A 12 8.05 7.92 6.24
CA ASP A 12 7.99 9.20 6.96
C ASP A 12 8.10 8.96 8.47
N GLU A 13 7.47 7.88 8.98
CA GLU A 13 7.56 7.51 10.39
C GLU A 13 8.96 6.99 10.78
N LEU A 14 9.68 6.33 9.87
CA LEU A 14 11.10 6.01 10.08
C LEU A 14 11.98 7.26 10.05
N ALA A 15 11.71 8.18 9.13
CA ALA A 15 12.46 9.44 9.00
C ALA A 15 12.30 10.33 10.24
N ASP A 16 11.17 10.25 10.94
CA ASP A 16 10.95 10.95 12.21
C ASP A 16 11.94 10.53 13.29
N MET A 17 12.37 9.27 13.28
CA MET A 17 13.35 8.74 14.25
C MET A 17 14.73 9.39 14.12
N VAL A 18 14.99 10.06 12.99
CA VAL A 18 16.21 10.84 12.72
C VAL A 18 15.94 12.33 12.53
N GLY A 19 14.73 12.80 12.87
CA GLY A 19 14.35 14.22 12.77
C GLY A 19 14.17 14.74 11.34
N MET A 20 14.00 13.85 10.35
CA MET A 20 13.89 14.20 8.94
C MET A 20 12.47 14.05 8.36
N LYS A 21 11.45 13.84 9.22
CA LYS A 21 10.06 13.59 8.80
C LYS A 21 9.54 14.62 7.79
N ALA A 22 9.70 15.90 8.08
CA ALA A 22 9.17 16.97 7.22
C ALA A 22 9.78 16.94 5.82
N HIS A 23 11.09 16.71 5.73
CA HIS A 23 11.80 16.63 4.45
C HIS A 23 11.40 15.40 3.63
N VAL A 24 11.31 14.23 4.28
CA VAL A 24 10.90 12.99 3.63
C VAL A 24 9.44 13.05 3.17
N ALA A 25 8.54 13.61 3.99
CA ALA A 25 7.13 13.77 3.66
C ALA A 25 6.91 14.68 2.44
N GLU A 26 7.72 15.74 2.28
CA GLU A 26 7.66 16.59 1.09
C GLU A 26 7.99 15.82 -0.19
N ILE A 27 9.04 15.00 -0.17
CA ILE A 27 9.42 14.15 -1.31
C ILE A 27 8.32 13.11 -1.58
N THR A 28 7.78 12.49 -0.53
CA THR A 28 6.68 11.51 -0.62
C THR A 28 5.45 12.12 -1.28
N GLU A 29 5.01 13.29 -0.84
CA GLU A 29 3.82 13.96 -1.37
C GLU A 29 3.97 14.30 -2.86
N ARG A 30 5.14 14.83 -3.27
CA ARG A 30 5.43 15.15 -4.67
C ARG A 30 5.45 13.91 -5.55
N ALA A 31 6.04 12.81 -5.08
CA ALA A 31 6.03 11.52 -5.79
C ALA A 31 4.61 10.95 -5.93
N MET A 32 3.80 11.01 -4.86
CA MET A 32 2.41 10.53 -4.87
C MET A 32 1.48 11.36 -5.77
N ARG A 33 1.75 12.65 -5.93
CA ARG A 33 1.09 13.51 -6.93
C ARG A 33 1.55 13.26 -8.37
N GLY A 34 2.66 12.53 -8.53
CA GLY A 34 3.29 12.27 -9.82
C GLY A 34 4.01 13.49 -10.39
N GLU A 35 4.51 14.38 -9.51
CA GLU A 35 5.36 15.53 -9.88
C GLU A 35 6.83 15.12 -10.09
N ILE A 36 7.26 14.03 -9.47
CA ILE A 36 8.58 13.41 -9.61
C ILE A 36 8.44 11.89 -9.77
N ASP A 37 9.45 11.26 -10.35
CA ASP A 37 9.48 9.81 -10.56
C ASP A 37 9.60 9.05 -9.24
N PHE A 38 8.88 7.92 -9.13
CA PHE A 38 8.74 7.17 -7.89
C PHE A 38 10.06 6.51 -7.45
N GLU A 39 10.77 5.83 -8.37
CA GLU A 39 11.97 5.07 -8.04
C GLU A 39 13.13 5.97 -7.58
N PRO A 40 13.46 7.09 -8.28
CA PRO A 40 14.46 8.03 -7.78
C PRO A 40 14.06 8.64 -6.42
N ALA A 41 12.80 9.05 -6.26
CA ALA A 41 12.29 9.61 -5.01
C ALA A 41 12.34 8.60 -3.85
N LEU A 42 12.10 7.31 -4.12
CA LEU A 42 12.24 6.25 -3.11
C LEU A 42 13.70 6.07 -2.70
N ARG A 43 14.64 5.99 -3.66
CA ARG A 43 16.07 5.84 -3.36
C ARG A 43 16.59 7.01 -2.52
N GLU A 44 16.19 8.23 -2.85
CA GLU A 44 16.54 9.43 -2.09
C GLU A 44 16.07 9.34 -0.64
N ARG A 45 14.78 9.04 -0.42
CA ARG A 45 14.22 8.92 0.94
C ARG A 45 14.84 7.76 1.73
N VAL A 46 15.14 6.64 1.07
CA VAL A 46 15.78 5.48 1.71
C VAL A 46 17.22 5.78 2.11
N ALA A 47 17.97 6.55 1.32
CA ALA A 47 19.34 6.93 1.65
C ALA A 47 19.43 7.71 2.98
N LEU A 48 18.40 8.50 3.30
CA LEU A 48 18.31 9.27 4.55
C LEU A 48 18.17 8.39 5.80
N LEU A 49 17.78 7.13 5.64
CA LEU A 49 17.61 6.18 6.75
C LEU A 49 18.93 5.46 7.12
N LYS A 50 20.03 5.72 6.41
CA LYS A 50 21.31 5.03 6.61
C LYS A 50 21.78 5.13 8.07
N GLY A 51 22.09 3.99 8.68
CA GLY A 51 22.59 3.89 10.04
C GLY A 51 21.53 3.82 11.14
N LEU A 52 20.24 4.04 10.81
CA LEU A 52 19.14 3.84 11.75
C LEU A 52 19.00 2.33 12.08
N PRO A 53 18.89 1.94 13.36
CA PRO A 53 18.71 0.53 13.74
C PRO A 53 17.41 -0.04 13.16
N ALA A 54 17.49 -1.22 12.52
CA ALA A 54 16.32 -1.86 11.94
C ALA A 54 15.28 -2.28 13.00
N ALA A 55 15.72 -2.49 14.25
CA ALA A 55 14.85 -2.81 15.38
C ALA A 55 13.76 -1.75 15.65
N VAL A 56 13.97 -0.50 15.21
CA VAL A 56 12.99 0.59 15.39
C VAL A 56 11.67 0.33 14.65
N VAL A 57 11.67 -0.54 13.63
CA VAL A 57 10.47 -0.88 12.86
C VAL A 57 9.38 -1.44 13.78
N GLY A 58 9.73 -2.31 14.73
CA GLY A 58 8.76 -2.88 15.66
C GLY A 58 8.06 -1.79 16.47
N ASP A 59 8.84 -0.84 17.01
CA ASP A 59 8.30 0.30 17.74
C ASP A 59 7.40 1.19 16.87
N VAL A 60 7.76 1.42 15.60
CA VAL A 60 6.93 2.20 14.67
C VAL A 60 5.60 1.48 14.42
N ILE A 61 5.64 0.18 14.17
CA ILE A 61 4.45 -0.64 13.96
C ILE A 61 3.53 -0.59 15.17
N ASP A 62 4.06 -0.84 16.36
CA ASP A 62 3.27 -0.96 17.58
C ASP A 62 2.69 0.39 18.05
N LYS A 63 3.43 1.49 17.86
CA LYS A 63 3.09 2.79 18.47
C LYS A 63 2.54 3.83 17.50
N ARG A 64 2.80 3.69 16.20
CA ARG A 64 2.51 4.74 15.21
C ARG A 64 1.56 4.28 14.10
N ILE A 65 1.58 2.99 13.75
CA ILE A 65 0.76 2.48 12.65
C ILE A 65 -0.68 2.25 13.11
N THR A 66 -1.61 2.92 12.44
CA THR A 66 -3.05 2.75 12.62
C THR A 66 -3.65 2.16 11.36
N LEU A 67 -4.35 1.03 11.49
CA LEU A 67 -5.08 0.43 10.38
C LEU A 67 -6.22 1.35 9.95
N THR A 68 -6.42 1.50 8.65
CA THR A 68 -7.56 2.23 8.11
C THR A 68 -8.86 1.52 8.53
N PRO A 69 -9.87 2.26 9.06
CA PRO A 69 -11.13 1.65 9.45
C PRO A 69 -11.76 0.86 8.30
N GLY A 70 -12.39 -0.27 8.63
CA GLY A 70 -12.96 -1.19 7.63
C GLY A 70 -11.94 -2.08 6.93
N GLY A 71 -10.62 -1.83 7.04
CA GLY A 71 -9.62 -2.59 6.29
C GLY A 71 -9.59 -4.08 6.67
N ARG A 72 -9.72 -4.40 7.96
CA ARG A 72 -9.80 -5.79 8.45
C ARG A 72 -11.09 -6.45 7.97
N GLN A 73 -12.23 -5.76 8.12
CA GLN A 73 -13.53 -6.28 7.68
C GLN A 73 -13.53 -6.54 6.17
N LEU A 74 -13.02 -5.62 5.36
CA LEU A 74 -12.91 -5.77 3.91
C LEU A 74 -12.18 -7.05 3.54
N VAL A 75 -10.93 -7.19 4.01
CA VAL A 75 -10.06 -8.30 3.62
C VAL A 75 -10.63 -9.63 4.11
N ARG A 76 -11.05 -9.71 5.37
CA ARG A 76 -11.57 -10.95 5.95
C ARG A 76 -12.89 -11.39 5.33
N THR A 77 -13.79 -10.44 5.08
CA THR A 77 -15.08 -10.75 4.43
C THR A 77 -14.85 -11.24 3.01
N MET A 78 -13.99 -10.59 2.24
CA MET A 78 -13.64 -11.02 0.89
C MET A 78 -13.05 -12.44 0.88
N ARG A 79 -12.08 -12.71 1.76
CA ARG A 79 -11.46 -14.06 1.86
C ARG A 79 -12.44 -15.14 2.28
N ALA A 80 -13.29 -14.86 3.27
CA ALA A 80 -14.32 -15.80 3.71
C ALA A 80 -15.30 -16.17 2.59
N ASN A 81 -15.45 -15.31 1.59
CA ASN A 81 -16.29 -15.52 0.41
C ASN A 81 -15.49 -15.95 -0.83
N GLY A 82 -14.27 -16.45 -0.65
CA GLY A 82 -13.48 -17.09 -1.72
C GLY A 82 -12.65 -16.15 -2.59
N ALA A 83 -12.58 -14.85 -2.27
CA ALA A 83 -11.68 -13.95 -2.97
C ALA A 83 -10.22 -14.17 -2.51
N TYR A 84 -9.28 -14.05 -3.44
CA TYR A 84 -7.86 -13.96 -3.12
C TYR A 84 -7.47 -12.50 -2.89
N THR A 85 -6.78 -12.22 -1.78
CA THR A 85 -6.41 -10.86 -1.39
C THR A 85 -4.91 -10.69 -1.29
N ALA A 86 -4.36 -9.72 -2.02
CA ALA A 86 -2.93 -9.40 -2.03
C ALA A 86 -2.68 -7.93 -1.64
N LEU A 87 -1.72 -7.71 -0.73
CA LEU A 87 -1.24 -6.38 -0.37
C LEU A 87 -0.02 -6.01 -1.21
N VAL A 88 -0.21 -5.25 -2.28
CA VAL A 88 0.88 -4.78 -3.16
C VAL A 88 1.28 -3.35 -2.79
N SER A 89 2.52 -3.12 -2.39
CA SER A 89 2.97 -1.82 -1.87
C SER A 89 4.33 -1.40 -2.42
N GLY A 90 4.48 -0.09 -2.64
CA GLY A 90 5.80 0.53 -2.84
C GLY A 90 6.56 0.78 -1.52
N GLY A 91 5.93 0.49 -0.38
CA GLY A 91 6.57 0.47 0.94
C GLY A 91 7.45 -0.76 1.13
N PHE A 92 7.72 -1.15 2.38
CA PHE A 92 8.76 -2.14 2.68
C PHE A 92 8.23 -3.42 3.33
N THR A 93 8.89 -4.55 3.04
CA THR A 93 8.59 -5.88 3.59
C THR A 93 8.54 -5.92 5.12
N LEU A 94 9.41 -5.12 5.76
CA LEU A 94 9.44 -4.96 7.21
C LEU A 94 8.12 -4.43 7.79
N PHE A 95 7.30 -3.72 6.99
CA PHE A 95 5.97 -3.23 7.37
C PHE A 95 4.83 -4.06 6.75
N THR A 96 4.91 -4.38 5.46
CA THR A 96 3.86 -5.16 4.79
C THR A 96 3.73 -6.56 5.39
N GLY A 97 4.83 -7.17 5.86
CA GLY A 97 4.81 -8.46 6.57
C GLY A 97 3.88 -8.43 7.78
N PRO A 98 4.11 -7.58 8.78
CA PRO A 98 3.18 -7.47 9.91
C PRO A 98 1.78 -6.98 9.52
N VAL A 99 1.67 -5.97 8.65
CA VAL A 99 0.37 -5.35 8.29
C VAL A 99 -0.54 -6.31 7.54
N HIS A 100 -0.01 -7.12 6.62
CA HIS A 100 -0.84 -8.07 5.87
C HIS A 100 -1.40 -9.16 6.79
N VAL A 101 -0.63 -9.64 7.78
CA VAL A 101 -1.10 -10.59 8.79
C VAL A 101 -2.18 -9.95 9.67
N MET A 102 -1.96 -8.72 10.12
CA MET A 102 -2.93 -8.00 10.96
C MET A 102 -4.29 -7.87 10.25
N LEU A 103 -4.29 -7.49 8.98
CA LEU A 103 -5.51 -7.33 8.18
C LEU A 103 -6.08 -8.68 7.72
N GLY A 104 -5.22 -9.68 7.57
CA GLY A 104 -5.55 -11.03 7.16
C GLY A 104 -5.52 -11.23 5.64
N PHE A 105 -4.61 -10.59 4.91
CA PHE A 105 -4.39 -10.87 3.48
C PHE A 105 -3.81 -12.26 3.24
N ASP A 106 -3.92 -12.79 2.02
CA ASP A 106 -3.30 -14.06 1.63
C ASP A 106 -1.82 -13.92 1.31
N GLU A 107 -1.43 -12.79 0.71
CA GLU A 107 -0.03 -12.47 0.43
C GLU A 107 0.26 -10.97 0.47
N HIS A 108 1.54 -10.62 0.45
CA HIS A 108 2.02 -9.26 0.31
C HIS A 108 3.22 -9.17 -0.62
N ARG A 109 3.40 -8.03 -1.27
CA ARG A 109 4.53 -7.73 -2.17
C ARG A 109 5.00 -6.30 -1.93
N SER A 110 6.31 -6.13 -1.77
CA SER A 110 6.90 -4.84 -1.42
C SER A 110 8.39 -4.77 -1.67
N ASN A 111 8.93 -3.57 -1.55
CA ASN A 111 10.36 -3.32 -1.60
C ASN A 111 11.09 -3.90 -0.38
N LEU A 112 12.36 -4.24 -0.57
CA LEU A 112 13.25 -4.70 0.50
C LEU A 112 14.23 -3.60 0.85
N LEU A 113 14.27 -3.20 2.13
CA LEU A 113 15.35 -2.34 2.65
C LEU A 113 16.55 -3.21 2.97
N ARG A 114 17.73 -2.83 2.47
CA ARG A 114 18.97 -3.50 2.83
C ARG A 114 19.33 -3.19 4.28
N VAL A 115 19.56 -4.25 5.06
CA VAL A 115 20.01 -4.17 6.45
C VAL A 115 21.38 -4.83 6.55
N GLU A 116 22.33 -4.11 7.12
CA GLU A 116 23.70 -4.54 7.36
C GLU A 116 24.02 -4.28 8.84
N ASP A 117 24.57 -5.30 9.53
CA ASP A 117 24.89 -5.22 10.97
C ASP A 117 23.75 -4.68 11.85
N GLY A 118 22.51 -5.07 11.54
CA GLY A 118 21.31 -4.66 12.27
C GLY A 118 20.86 -3.21 12.03
N LYS A 119 21.44 -2.50 11.06
CA LYS A 119 21.10 -1.11 10.69
C LYS A 119 20.74 -1.02 9.22
N PHE A 120 19.93 -0.01 8.86
CA PHE A 120 19.63 0.25 7.46
C PHE A 120 20.89 0.72 6.71
N ALA A 121 21.16 0.10 5.56
CA ALA A 121 22.29 0.48 4.71
C ALA A 121 22.04 1.78 3.91
N GLY A 122 20.79 2.27 3.92
CA GLY A 122 20.34 3.39 3.08
C GLY A 122 20.13 2.98 1.62
N LEU A 123 19.90 1.69 1.37
CA LEU A 123 19.68 1.14 0.04
C LEU A 123 18.39 0.32 0.01
N VAL A 124 17.70 0.38 -1.12
CA VAL A 124 16.55 -0.46 -1.46
C VAL A 124 17.02 -1.49 -2.49
N GLU A 125 16.60 -2.74 -2.35
CA GLU A 125 16.93 -3.79 -3.32
C GLU A 125 16.19 -3.57 -4.64
N GLU A 126 16.86 -3.94 -5.74
CA GLU A 126 16.27 -3.93 -7.07
C GLU A 126 15.68 -5.31 -7.44
N PRO A 127 14.63 -5.37 -8.27
CA PRO A 127 13.91 -4.24 -8.84
C PRO A 127 12.96 -3.57 -7.83
N ILE A 128 12.88 -2.24 -7.86
CA ILE A 128 11.89 -1.49 -7.07
C ILE A 128 10.48 -1.77 -7.59
N LEU A 129 9.58 -2.10 -6.66
CA LEU A 129 8.15 -2.23 -6.85
C LEU A 129 7.52 -0.83 -7.00
N GLY A 130 7.61 -0.31 -8.23
CA GLY A 130 6.97 0.91 -8.70
C GLY A 130 5.60 0.68 -9.35
N ARG A 131 5.18 1.62 -10.19
CA ARG A 131 3.85 1.63 -10.83
C ARG A 131 3.62 0.42 -11.73
N GLU A 132 4.59 0.11 -12.59
CA GLU A 132 4.55 -1.00 -13.54
C GLU A 132 4.57 -2.34 -12.82
N ALA A 133 5.31 -2.43 -11.70
CA ALA A 133 5.36 -3.63 -10.89
C ALA A 133 4.02 -3.92 -10.19
N LYS A 134 3.28 -2.88 -9.76
CA LYS A 134 1.91 -3.05 -9.22
C LYS A 134 0.94 -3.55 -10.28
N LEU A 135 1.00 -3.00 -11.49
CA LEU A 135 0.23 -3.50 -12.63
C LEU A 135 0.58 -4.96 -12.93
N ALA A 136 1.87 -5.29 -13.02
CA ALA A 136 2.34 -6.64 -13.28
C ALA A 136 1.86 -7.64 -12.21
N ALA A 137 1.84 -7.24 -10.94
CA ALA A 137 1.32 -8.06 -9.86
C ALA A 137 -0.19 -8.36 -10.02
N LEU A 138 -1.00 -7.36 -10.37
CA LEU A 138 -2.43 -7.58 -10.64
C LEU A 138 -2.65 -8.53 -11.82
N VAL A 139 -1.94 -8.31 -12.93
CA VAL A 139 -2.04 -9.14 -14.13
C VAL A 139 -1.62 -10.58 -13.83
N GLU A 140 -0.47 -10.78 -13.18
CA GLU A 140 0.00 -12.11 -12.82
C GLU A 140 -0.97 -12.83 -11.89
N LEU A 141 -1.50 -12.15 -10.86
CA LEU A 141 -2.50 -12.76 -9.97
C LEU A 141 -3.79 -13.11 -10.70
N ARG A 142 -4.31 -12.21 -11.54
CA ARG A 142 -5.49 -12.48 -12.36
C ARG A 142 -5.29 -13.72 -13.22
N ASP A 143 -4.16 -13.79 -13.92
CA ASP A 143 -3.86 -14.87 -14.86
C ASP A 143 -3.61 -16.19 -14.11
N ARG A 144 -2.89 -16.14 -12.98
CA ARG A 144 -2.64 -17.29 -12.09
C ARG A 144 -3.93 -17.93 -11.57
N PHE A 145 -4.95 -17.12 -11.27
CA PHE A 145 -6.24 -17.60 -10.80
C PHE A 145 -7.28 -17.78 -11.91
N GLY A 146 -6.92 -17.55 -13.19
CA GLY A 146 -7.83 -17.69 -14.32
C GLY A 146 -9.02 -16.74 -14.26
N LEU A 147 -8.85 -15.56 -13.68
CA LEU A 147 -9.92 -14.58 -13.48
C LEU A 147 -10.09 -13.68 -14.71
N ALA A 148 -11.33 -13.32 -15.04
CA ALA A 148 -11.58 -12.24 -15.99
C ALA A 148 -11.23 -10.88 -15.36
N LYS A 149 -10.89 -9.88 -16.18
CA LYS A 149 -10.65 -8.50 -15.70
C LYS A 149 -11.78 -8.00 -14.80
N ALA A 150 -13.04 -8.22 -15.19
CA ALA A 150 -14.23 -7.82 -14.42
C ALA A 150 -14.34 -8.45 -13.02
N GLN A 151 -13.58 -9.51 -12.72
CA GLN A 151 -13.55 -10.20 -11.43
C GLN A 151 -12.43 -9.69 -10.51
N THR A 152 -11.83 -8.54 -10.82
CA THR A 152 -10.74 -7.95 -10.04
C THR A 152 -11.13 -6.58 -9.48
N MET A 153 -10.65 -6.27 -8.27
CA MET A 153 -10.76 -4.96 -7.65
C MET A 153 -9.38 -4.50 -7.21
N ALA A 154 -9.02 -3.26 -7.53
CA ALA A 154 -7.79 -2.62 -7.08
C ALA A 154 -8.12 -1.32 -6.37
N VAL A 155 -7.46 -1.07 -5.25
CA VAL A 155 -7.69 0.10 -4.40
C VAL A 155 -6.36 0.77 -4.10
N GLY A 156 -6.30 2.08 -4.28
CA GLY A 156 -5.11 2.87 -3.97
C GLY A 156 -5.41 4.37 -3.94
N ASP A 157 -4.41 5.14 -3.55
CA ASP A 157 -4.56 6.58 -3.30
C ASP A 157 -3.55 7.44 -4.09
N GLY A 158 -2.42 6.86 -4.51
CA GLY A 158 -1.29 7.56 -5.12
C GLY A 158 -1.10 7.30 -6.62
N ALA A 159 -0.36 8.18 -7.30
CA ALA A 159 -0.09 8.08 -8.74
C ALA A 159 0.61 6.77 -9.15
N ASN A 160 1.33 6.13 -8.22
CA ASN A 160 1.94 4.83 -8.41
C ASN A 160 0.92 3.67 -8.47
N ASP A 161 -0.33 3.88 -8.03
CA ASP A 161 -1.41 2.88 -8.15
C ASP A 161 -2.19 2.98 -9.46
N LEU A 162 -2.06 4.09 -10.21
CA LEU A 162 -2.86 4.39 -11.40
C LEU A 162 -2.94 3.26 -12.42
N ALA A 163 -1.79 2.64 -12.74
CA ALA A 163 -1.74 1.58 -13.73
C ALA A 163 -2.51 0.33 -13.27
N MET A 164 -2.36 -0.04 -11.99
CA MET A 164 -3.10 -1.15 -11.37
C MET A 164 -4.60 -0.84 -11.27
N ILE A 165 -4.96 0.37 -10.86
CA ILE A 165 -6.35 0.83 -10.76
C ILE A 165 -7.04 0.81 -12.13
N GLY A 166 -6.39 1.33 -13.17
CA GLY A 166 -6.96 1.35 -14.52
C GLY A 166 -7.09 -0.03 -15.17
N GLU A 167 -6.28 -1.00 -14.73
CA GLU A 167 -6.35 -2.37 -15.24
C GLU A 167 -7.36 -3.26 -14.50
N ALA A 168 -7.77 -2.92 -13.28
CA ALA A 168 -8.76 -3.69 -12.55
C ALA A 168 -10.17 -3.59 -13.18
N GLY A 169 -11.02 -4.58 -12.90
CA GLY A 169 -12.44 -4.54 -13.23
C GLY A 169 -13.16 -3.43 -12.49
N LEU A 170 -12.88 -3.30 -11.19
CA LEU A 170 -13.25 -2.16 -10.36
C LEU A 170 -11.99 -1.50 -9.79
N GLY A 171 -11.54 -0.44 -10.44
CA GLY A 171 -10.48 0.43 -9.93
C GLY A 171 -11.03 1.51 -9.01
N VAL A 172 -10.56 1.57 -7.76
CA VAL A 172 -11.07 2.49 -6.74
C VAL A 172 -9.98 3.42 -6.21
N ALA A 173 -10.26 4.72 -6.27
CA ALA A 173 -9.50 5.76 -5.60
C ALA A 173 -9.99 5.91 -4.15
N PHE A 174 -9.17 5.57 -3.15
CA PHE A 174 -9.50 5.77 -1.74
C PHE A 174 -8.84 7.04 -1.21
N ARG A 175 -9.63 8.07 -0.89
CA ARG A 175 -9.14 9.38 -0.40
C ARG A 175 -7.93 9.90 -1.19
N ALA A 176 -7.98 9.68 -2.49
CA ALA A 176 -6.82 9.70 -3.36
C ALA A 176 -6.41 11.12 -3.76
N LYS A 177 -5.18 11.27 -4.25
CA LYS A 177 -4.72 12.52 -4.87
C LYS A 177 -5.51 12.80 -6.16
N PRO A 178 -5.66 14.08 -6.59
CA PRO A 178 -6.54 14.46 -7.70
C PRO A 178 -6.36 13.62 -8.98
N LYS A 179 -5.10 13.41 -9.39
CA LYS A 179 -4.76 12.63 -10.59
C LYS A 179 -5.31 11.19 -10.56
N VAL A 180 -5.35 10.58 -9.38
CA VAL A 180 -5.87 9.22 -9.17
C VAL A 180 -7.38 9.23 -9.09
N ALA A 181 -7.94 10.18 -8.35
CA ALA A 181 -9.39 10.36 -8.21
C ALA A 181 -10.09 10.66 -9.54
N GLU A 182 -9.42 11.34 -10.47
CA GLU A 182 -9.91 11.62 -11.82
C GLU A 182 -9.88 10.39 -12.74
N ALA A 183 -8.90 9.50 -12.56
CA ALA A 183 -8.69 8.34 -13.43
C ALA A 183 -9.43 7.08 -12.97
N ALA A 184 -9.78 6.96 -11.69
CA ALA A 184 -10.41 5.77 -11.13
C ALA A 184 -11.90 5.66 -11.52
N ALA A 185 -12.37 4.43 -11.72
CA ALA A 185 -13.77 4.14 -12.05
C ALA A 185 -14.73 4.44 -10.88
N ALA A 186 -14.25 4.28 -9.65
CA ALA A 186 -14.98 4.63 -8.43
C ALA A 186 -14.07 5.38 -7.45
N ARG A 187 -14.69 6.13 -6.54
CA ARG A 187 -13.99 6.88 -5.50
C ARG A 187 -14.66 6.74 -4.14
N ILE A 188 -13.84 6.79 -3.09
CA ILE A 188 -14.27 6.89 -1.71
C ILE A 188 -13.60 8.13 -1.12
N ASP A 189 -14.31 9.26 -1.18
CA ASP A 189 -13.85 10.53 -0.63
C ASP A 189 -14.14 10.65 0.88
N HIS A 190 -15.21 9.99 1.33
CA HIS A 190 -15.70 10.00 2.71
C HIS A 190 -16.06 8.59 3.18
N GLY A 191 -15.96 8.36 4.48
CA GLY A 191 -16.18 7.04 5.07
C GLY A 191 -14.91 6.18 5.07
N ASP A 192 -15.07 4.87 5.11
CA ASP A 192 -13.99 3.91 5.33
C ASP A 192 -13.98 2.76 4.31
N LEU A 193 -13.08 1.79 4.48
CA LEU A 193 -12.91 0.70 3.51
C LEU A 193 -14.09 -0.28 3.46
N THR A 194 -15.05 -0.22 4.39
CA THR A 194 -16.28 -1.05 4.30
C THR A 194 -17.18 -0.65 3.13
N ALA A 195 -17.04 0.58 2.61
CA ALA A 195 -17.74 1.02 1.40
C ALA A 195 -17.50 0.07 0.21
N LEU A 196 -16.33 -0.55 0.14
CA LEU A 196 -15.96 -1.50 -0.92
C LEU A 196 -16.73 -2.81 -0.82
N LEU A 197 -17.16 -3.22 0.38
CA LEU A 197 -18.03 -4.39 0.54
C LEU A 197 -19.43 -4.07 0.03
N TYR A 198 -19.98 -2.91 0.38
CA TYR A 198 -21.28 -2.48 -0.16
C TYR A 198 -21.27 -2.33 -1.69
N ALA A 199 -20.18 -1.82 -2.27
CA ALA A 199 -20.01 -1.71 -3.72
C ALA A 199 -20.04 -3.07 -4.45
N GLN A 200 -19.65 -4.15 -3.75
CA GLN A 200 -19.71 -5.52 -4.26
C GLN A 200 -21.06 -6.20 -4.00
N GLY A 201 -21.99 -5.53 -3.30
CA GLY A 201 -23.32 -6.06 -2.98
C GLY A 201 -23.44 -6.76 -1.63
N TYR A 202 -22.39 -6.77 -0.80
CA TYR A 202 -22.48 -7.27 0.57
C TYR A 202 -23.35 -6.37 1.44
N ARG A 203 -24.03 -6.97 2.41
CA ARG A 203 -24.76 -6.30 3.48
C ARG A 203 -23.90 -6.26 4.73
N GLY A 204 -24.19 -5.33 5.65
CA GLY A 204 -23.45 -5.24 6.92
C GLY A 204 -23.55 -6.52 7.77
N SER A 205 -24.60 -7.33 7.57
CA SER A 205 -24.74 -8.65 8.20
C SER A 205 -23.73 -9.69 7.69
N ASP A 206 -23.12 -9.45 6.53
CA ASP A 206 -22.23 -10.40 5.86
C ASP A 206 -20.77 -10.17 6.29
N PHE A 207 -20.51 -9.11 7.06
CA PHE A 207 -19.16 -8.69 7.41
C PHE A 207 -18.54 -9.63 8.45
N VAL A 208 -17.32 -10.07 8.18
CA VAL A 208 -16.51 -10.87 9.08
C VAL A 208 -15.68 -9.96 9.99
N ALA A 209 -15.71 -10.26 11.30
CA ALA A 209 -14.95 -9.55 12.33
C ALA A 209 -13.43 -9.82 12.26
#